data_AF-A0A7J6K917-F1
#
_entry.id   AF-A0A7J6K917-F1
#
_cell.length_a   1.000
_cell.length_b   1.000
_cell.length_c   1.000
_cell.angle_alpha   90.00
_cell.angle_beta   90.00
_cell.angle_gamma   90.00
#
_symmetry.space_group_name_H-M   'P 1'
#
loop_
_entity.id
_entity.type
_entity.pdbx_description
1 polymer ?
#
loop_
_entity_poly.entity_id
_entity_poly.type
_entity_poly.pdbx_seq_one_letter_code
_entity_poly.pdbx_strand_id
1 'polypeptide(L)'
;MQTMVYGIVIFASEGSVPLFSSFYTPEGNDEQMRKREQAVIRRVVEDHLFQVQCTRDVLLACAPSSIAPTPSASSGSSLSTHSYGGKRLTGTGASASGGRAGLDSPQHLATNAVTGPGGQTADTEGVGHHGGMLASGGGGGFRSFRGRSGRPQTQAQKRGGPGNSGAQAPAPGASALEAAEAEAKRREAAATAASFAAAEVMEGVLLLQPSSLFASPKIVVWKHVESISYALICGAVDNVLLGANFLTLFVHCLAECFATDKIISTQLFAQQLLSRPDIILLVLHFLLPGGQLLFINGSQAKFLKGKIKAALDQKKG
;
A
#
# COMPACT_ATOMS: atom_id res chain seq x y z
N MET A 1 24.15 19.57 5.78
CA MET A 1 24.57 18.22 6.22
C MET A 1 23.90 17.21 5.30
N GLN A 2 24.58 16.14 4.94
CA GLN A 2 23.98 15.07 4.12
C GLN A 2 23.21 14.14 5.07
N THR A 3 21.89 13.99 4.88
CA THR A 3 21.11 13.11 5.76
C THR A 3 21.30 11.65 5.34
N MET A 4 21.51 10.80 6.34
CA MET A 4 21.62 9.36 6.22
C MET A 4 20.42 8.77 6.93
N VAL A 5 19.83 7.71 6.36
CA VAL A 5 18.75 6.97 7.02
C VAL A 5 19.24 6.37 8.33
N TYR A 6 18.32 6.11 9.24
CA TYR A 6 18.65 5.56 10.54
C TYR A 6 19.15 4.11 10.46
N GLY A 7 18.49 3.28 9.65
CA GLY A 7 18.83 1.89 9.43
C GLY A 7 17.82 1.13 8.56
N ILE A 8 18.08 -0.16 8.36
CA ILE A 8 17.20 -1.11 7.67
C ILE A 8 17.08 -2.39 8.50
N VAL A 9 15.87 -2.97 8.53
CA VAL A 9 15.57 -4.24 9.19
C VAL A 9 14.77 -5.12 8.24
N ILE A 10 15.17 -6.38 8.09
CA ILE A 10 14.51 -7.40 7.27
C ILE A 10 14.12 -8.55 8.20
N PHE A 11 12.88 -9.01 8.17
CA PHE A 11 12.37 -10.03 9.09
C PHE A 11 11.22 -10.84 8.45
N ALA A 12 10.99 -12.07 8.92
CA ALA A 12 9.85 -12.89 8.47
C ALA A 12 8.56 -12.51 9.21
N SER A 13 7.38 -12.70 8.60
CA SER A 13 6.07 -12.32 9.19
C SER A 13 5.83 -12.91 10.58
N GLU A 14 6.24 -14.17 10.77
CA GLU A 14 6.09 -14.93 12.02
C GLU A 14 7.29 -14.77 12.97
N GLY A 15 8.34 -14.03 12.54
CA GLY A 15 9.61 -13.93 13.23
C GLY A 15 9.70 -12.72 14.18
N SER A 16 10.00 -12.98 15.45
CA SER A 16 10.40 -11.95 16.42
C SER A 16 11.88 -11.53 16.32
N VAL A 17 12.63 -12.16 15.40
CA VAL A 17 14.07 -12.00 15.20
C VAL A 17 14.33 -11.51 13.76
N PRO A 18 15.19 -10.50 13.55
CA PRO A 18 15.54 -10.06 12.20
C PRO A 18 16.33 -11.14 11.43
N LEU A 19 16.04 -11.27 10.15
CA LEU A 19 16.86 -12.01 9.18
C LEU A 19 18.14 -11.21 8.86
N PHE A 20 18.03 -9.89 8.85
CA PHE A 20 19.15 -8.96 8.66
C PHE A 20 18.80 -7.60 9.27
N SER A 21 19.78 -6.91 9.84
CA SER A 21 19.67 -5.52 10.27
C SER A 21 20.97 -4.75 10.02
N SER A 22 20.87 -3.45 9.77
CA SER A 22 22.02 -2.55 9.68
C SER A 22 21.59 -1.13 10.04
N PHE A 23 22.33 -0.46 10.92
CA PHE A 23 22.07 0.92 11.32
C PHE A 23 23.24 1.82 10.88
N TYR A 24 22.92 3.01 10.36
CA TYR A 24 23.92 3.95 9.84
C TYR A 24 24.22 5.12 10.80
N THR A 25 23.66 5.08 12.02
CA THR A 25 23.83 6.12 13.04
C THR A 25 24.45 5.55 14.32
N PRO A 26 25.20 6.36 15.10
CA PRO A 26 25.67 5.93 16.42
C PRO A 26 24.53 5.57 17.37
N GLU A 27 23.42 6.32 17.33
CA GLU A 27 22.19 6.02 18.09
C GLU A 27 21.66 4.62 17.75
N GLY A 28 21.68 4.20 16.49
CA GLY A 28 21.20 2.85 16.11
C GLY A 28 22.09 1.72 16.60
N ASN A 29 23.42 1.95 16.73
CA ASN A 29 24.43 0.93 17.01
C ASN A 29 24.88 0.88 18.50
N ASP A 30 24.08 1.39 19.42
CA ASP A 30 24.35 1.31 20.87
C ASP A 30 23.78 0.03 21.54
N GLU A 31 23.93 -0.09 22.86
CA GLU A 31 23.45 -1.22 23.68
C GLU A 31 21.94 -1.53 23.54
N GLN A 32 21.12 -0.57 23.11
CA GLN A 32 19.68 -0.74 22.90
C GLN A 32 19.33 -1.22 21.47
N MET A 33 20.30 -1.43 20.56
CA MET A 33 20.09 -1.85 19.16
C MET A 33 19.02 -2.94 19.01
N ARG A 34 19.19 -4.06 19.72
CA ARG A 34 18.25 -5.20 19.69
C ARG A 34 16.83 -4.84 20.13
N LYS A 35 16.67 -3.91 21.08
CA LYS A 35 15.36 -3.43 21.52
C LYS A 35 14.71 -2.52 20.47
N ARG A 36 15.50 -1.75 19.71
CA ARG A 36 15.02 -0.95 18.58
C ARG A 36 14.54 -1.83 17.43
N GLU A 37 15.31 -2.86 17.07
CA GLU A 37 14.91 -3.87 16.08
C GLU A 37 13.54 -4.47 16.44
N GLN A 38 13.40 -4.98 17.67
CA GLN A 38 12.13 -5.54 18.15
C GLN A 38 10.99 -4.51 18.19
N ALA A 39 11.27 -3.25 18.52
CA ALA A 39 10.26 -2.19 18.51
C ALA A 39 9.78 -1.86 17.08
N VAL A 40 10.70 -1.80 16.11
CA VAL A 40 10.37 -1.59 14.69
C VAL A 40 9.57 -2.78 14.15
N ILE A 41 10.04 -4.01 14.40
CA ILE A 41 9.37 -5.26 14.00
C ILE A 41 7.93 -5.28 14.52
N ARG A 42 7.72 -5.08 15.84
CA ARG A 42 6.37 -5.06 16.43
C ARG A 42 5.46 -4.04 15.76
N ARG A 43 5.92 -2.80 15.58
CA ARG A 43 5.09 -1.73 14.98
C ARG A 43 4.74 -1.99 13.52
N VAL A 44 5.64 -2.59 12.74
CA VAL A 44 5.35 -2.99 11.34
C VAL A 44 4.41 -4.20 11.29
N VAL A 45 4.53 -5.17 12.19
CA VAL A 45 3.58 -6.30 12.28
C VAL A 45 2.19 -5.81 12.70
N GLU A 46 2.09 -4.90 13.68
CA GLU A 46 0.84 -4.26 14.10
C GLU A 46 0.16 -3.53 12.93
N ASP A 47 0.90 -2.71 12.18
CA ASP A 47 0.40 -1.96 11.02
C ASP A 47 -0.02 -2.89 9.88
N HIS A 48 0.77 -3.93 9.58
CA HIS A 48 0.43 -4.94 8.58
C HIS A 48 -0.85 -5.69 8.92
N LEU A 49 -0.99 -6.22 10.15
CA LEU A 49 -2.19 -6.92 10.59
C LEU A 49 -3.43 -6.01 10.57
N PHE A 50 -3.27 -4.74 10.92
CA PHE A 50 -4.33 -3.74 10.80
C PHE A 50 -4.76 -3.53 9.34
N GLN A 51 -3.82 -3.36 8.41
CA GLN A 51 -4.15 -3.20 6.98
C GLN A 51 -4.81 -4.47 6.38
N VAL A 52 -4.37 -5.67 6.76
CA VAL A 52 -5.02 -6.93 6.36
C VAL A 52 -6.47 -6.98 6.87
N GLN A 53 -6.69 -6.62 8.13
CA GLN A 53 -8.03 -6.59 8.73
C GLN A 53 -8.94 -5.55 8.05
N CYS A 54 -8.45 -4.34 7.79
CA CYS A 54 -9.21 -3.33 7.05
C CYS A 54 -9.55 -3.81 5.63
N THR A 55 -8.62 -4.46 4.93
CA THR A 55 -8.85 -5.03 3.60
C THR A 55 -9.97 -6.08 3.64
N ARG A 56 -9.94 -6.98 4.63
CA ARG A 56 -10.97 -8.00 4.85
C ARG A 56 -12.35 -7.37 5.10
N ASP A 57 -12.42 -6.36 5.96
CA ASP A 57 -13.68 -5.71 6.34
C ASP A 57 -14.29 -4.92 5.16
N VAL A 58 -13.46 -4.28 4.34
CA VAL A 58 -13.90 -3.63 3.08
C VAL A 58 -14.44 -4.67 2.09
N LEU A 59 -13.76 -5.80 1.90
CA LEU A 59 -14.22 -6.88 1.02
C LEU A 59 -15.55 -7.49 1.47
N LEU A 60 -15.76 -7.63 2.79
CA LEU A 60 -17.03 -8.05 3.37
C LEU A 60 -18.14 -7.00 3.15
N ALA A 61 -17.84 -5.71 3.33
CA ALA A 61 -18.80 -4.62 3.16
C ALA A 61 -19.20 -4.38 1.69
N CYS A 62 -18.29 -4.62 0.74
CA CYS A 62 -18.55 -4.49 -0.69
C CYS A 62 -19.20 -5.71 -1.34
N ALA A 63 -19.41 -6.81 -0.59
CA ALA A 63 -20.09 -7.98 -1.12
C ALA A 63 -21.56 -7.63 -1.46
N PRO A 64 -22.05 -7.92 -2.68
CA PRO A 64 -23.42 -7.59 -3.04
C PRO A 64 -24.39 -8.42 -2.19
N SER A 65 -25.19 -7.73 -1.37
CA SER A 65 -26.30 -8.32 -0.64
C SER A 65 -27.21 -9.05 -1.61
N SER A 66 -27.42 -10.36 -1.41
CA SER A 66 -28.43 -11.11 -2.14
C SER A 66 -29.78 -10.45 -1.85
N ILE A 67 -30.36 -9.78 -2.85
CA ILE A 67 -31.68 -9.18 -2.74
C ILE A 67 -32.67 -10.34 -2.61
N ALA A 68 -33.12 -10.60 -1.39
CA ALA A 68 -34.23 -11.50 -1.15
C ALA A 68 -35.43 -11.05 -2.02
N PRO A 69 -36.13 -11.98 -2.70
CA PRO A 69 -37.20 -11.60 -3.61
C PRO A 69 -38.32 -10.88 -2.85
N THR A 70 -38.45 -9.58 -3.08
CA THR A 70 -39.54 -8.77 -2.55
C THR A 70 -40.86 -9.29 -3.14
N PRO A 71 -41.83 -9.75 -2.32
CA PRO A 71 -43.15 -10.08 -2.84
C PRO A 71 -43.82 -8.81 -3.38
N SER A 72 -44.46 -8.95 -4.55
CA SER A 72 -45.12 -7.86 -5.27
C SER A 72 -46.30 -7.26 -4.49
N ALA A 73 -46.54 -5.96 -4.71
CA ALA A 73 -47.51 -5.14 -3.99
C ALA A 73 -48.98 -5.62 -4.07
N SER A 74 -49.77 -5.23 -3.06
CA SER A 74 -51.23 -5.11 -3.15
C SER A 74 -51.68 -3.71 -2.73
N SER A 75 -52.56 -3.12 -3.54
CA SER A 75 -53.03 -1.73 -3.43
C SER A 75 -54.19 -1.55 -2.43
N GLY A 76 -54.31 -0.36 -1.80
CA GLY A 76 -55.48 -0.02 -0.99
C GLY A 76 -55.51 1.42 -0.43
N SER A 77 -56.33 2.27 -1.06
CA SER A 77 -56.86 3.62 -0.70
C SER A 77 -57.10 3.97 0.79
N SER A 78 -57.28 5.24 1.24
CA SER A 78 -57.02 6.58 0.66
C SER A 78 -57.28 7.72 1.69
N LEU A 79 -56.70 8.91 1.45
CA LEU A 79 -57.19 10.28 1.76
C LEU A 79 -57.77 10.65 3.14
N SER A 80 -57.19 11.70 3.75
CA SER A 80 -57.94 12.95 4.00
C SER A 80 -57.00 14.16 4.14
N THR A 81 -57.42 15.30 3.59
CA THR A 81 -56.69 16.58 3.58
C THR A 81 -57.20 17.52 4.66
N HIS A 82 -56.32 18.35 5.24
CA HIS A 82 -56.67 19.76 5.50
C HIS A 82 -55.42 20.65 5.51
N SER A 83 -55.50 21.76 4.77
CA SER A 83 -54.59 22.90 4.83
C SER A 83 -55.28 24.05 5.56
N TYR A 84 -54.54 24.86 6.32
CA TYR A 84 -54.48 26.34 6.23
C TYR A 84 -53.89 26.98 7.50
N GLY A 85 -53.30 28.18 7.33
CA GLY A 85 -53.34 29.23 8.35
C GLY A 85 -52.04 29.51 9.12
N GLY A 86 -51.15 30.29 8.53
CA GLY A 86 -50.05 30.93 9.28
C GLY A 86 -50.52 32.19 10.03
N LYS A 87 -49.76 32.61 11.06
CA LYS A 87 -49.78 33.97 11.63
C LYS A 87 -48.39 34.35 12.16
N ARG A 88 -47.85 35.47 11.68
CA ARG A 88 -46.73 36.22 12.31
C ARG A 88 -47.28 37.07 13.45
N LEU A 89 -46.46 37.33 14.48
CA LEU A 89 -46.36 38.59 15.26
C LEU A 89 -45.00 38.52 16.04
N THR A 90 -43.94 39.27 15.70
CA THR A 90 -43.55 40.67 16.06
C THR A 90 -42.81 40.84 17.40
N GLY A 91 -41.69 41.60 17.37
CA GLY A 91 -40.90 42.04 18.54
C GLY A 91 -39.38 41.99 18.28
N THR A 92 -38.74 42.92 17.57
CA THR A 92 -38.19 44.24 18.02
C THR A 92 -37.48 44.21 19.40
N GLY A 93 -36.20 44.57 19.55
CA GLY A 93 -35.17 44.96 18.57
C GLY A 93 -33.95 45.63 19.22
N ALA A 94 -32.94 46.02 18.40
CA ALA A 94 -31.80 46.93 18.69
C ALA A 94 -30.76 46.52 19.77
N SER A 95 -29.48 46.95 19.74
CA SER A 95 -28.57 47.50 18.71
C SER A 95 -27.15 47.67 19.30
N ALA A 96 -26.10 47.67 18.46
CA ALA A 96 -24.78 48.31 18.70
C ALA A 96 -23.90 47.76 19.87
N SER A 97 -22.57 47.97 19.99
CA SER A 97 -21.48 48.37 19.07
C SER A 97 -20.11 48.26 19.78
N GLY A 98 -18.99 48.08 19.05
CA GLY A 98 -17.62 48.28 19.53
C GLY A 98 -17.02 47.16 20.40
N GLY A 99 -15.69 47.06 20.60
CA GLY A 99 -14.60 47.82 19.97
C GLY A 99 -13.25 47.82 20.72
N ARG A 100 -12.23 47.17 20.12
CA ARG A 100 -10.76 47.38 20.28
C ARG A 100 -10.04 46.98 21.60
N ALA A 101 -8.70 46.90 21.42
CA ALA A 101 -7.59 46.76 22.38
C ALA A 101 -7.38 45.36 23.02
N GLY A 102 -6.14 44.89 23.21
CA GLY A 102 -4.82 45.45 22.90
C GLY A 102 -3.75 45.03 23.93
N LEU A 103 -2.46 45.33 23.65
CA LEU A 103 -1.27 45.07 24.51
C LEU A 103 -0.75 43.61 24.55
N ASP A 104 0.55 43.33 24.72
CA ASP A 104 1.78 43.95 24.19
C ASP A 104 2.99 42.98 24.35
N SER A 105 3.97 43.08 23.43
CA SER A 105 5.45 43.17 23.56
C SER A 105 6.20 42.75 24.87
N PRO A 106 7.55 42.52 24.90
CA PRO A 106 8.58 43.07 23.98
C PRO A 106 9.90 42.29 23.66
N GLN A 107 10.57 42.72 22.56
CA GLN A 107 12.04 42.96 22.36
C GLN A 107 13.12 41.87 22.57
N HIS A 108 14.01 41.67 21.56
CA HIS A 108 15.36 42.30 21.56
C HIS A 108 16.05 42.33 20.16
N LEU A 109 17.04 43.21 19.99
CA LEU A 109 17.75 43.58 18.74
C LEU A 109 18.94 42.67 18.36
N ALA A 110 19.31 42.70 17.07
CA ALA A 110 20.67 43.10 16.61
C ALA A 110 20.68 43.51 15.12
N THR A 111 21.46 44.55 14.78
CA THR A 111 21.70 45.05 13.40
C THR A 111 23.15 44.82 12.97
N ASN A 112 23.40 44.71 11.66
CA ASN A 112 24.27 45.63 10.89
C ASN A 112 24.42 45.18 9.43
N ALA A 113 24.60 46.15 8.53
CA ALA A 113 24.82 45.96 7.09
C ALA A 113 26.29 46.20 6.70
N VAL A 114 26.69 45.91 5.44
CA VAL A 114 27.55 46.78 4.59
C VAL A 114 27.79 46.18 3.17
N THR A 115 27.40 46.96 2.15
CA THR A 115 27.89 47.11 0.74
C THR A 115 28.19 45.93 -0.22
N GLY A 116 27.64 46.03 -1.45
CA GLY A 116 28.23 45.49 -2.70
C GLY A 116 29.19 46.50 -3.39
N PRO A 117 29.41 46.54 -4.73
CA PRO A 117 28.78 45.83 -5.88
C PRO A 117 29.77 44.86 -6.60
N GLY A 118 29.56 44.27 -7.80
CA GLY A 118 28.39 44.17 -8.70
C GLY A 118 28.59 44.75 -10.13
N GLY A 119 28.61 43.92 -11.19
CA GLY A 119 28.72 44.36 -12.60
C GLY A 119 28.83 43.26 -13.69
N GLN A 120 27.84 43.24 -14.61
CA GLN A 120 27.90 43.00 -16.08
C GLN A 120 28.41 41.67 -16.72
N THR A 121 27.42 40.93 -17.26
CA THR A 121 27.25 40.42 -18.64
C THR A 121 28.35 39.69 -19.43
N ALA A 122 27.97 38.45 -19.83
CA ALA A 122 28.07 37.83 -21.16
C ALA A 122 29.45 37.49 -21.76
N ASP A 123 29.61 36.20 -22.13
CA ASP A 123 30.00 35.85 -23.50
C ASP A 123 29.53 34.42 -23.88
N THR A 124 29.55 34.11 -25.19
CA THR A 124 28.77 33.01 -25.80
C THR A 124 29.63 32.11 -26.69
N GLU A 125 29.78 30.82 -26.36
CA GLU A 125 30.26 29.78 -27.30
C GLU A 125 29.58 28.42 -27.00
N GLY A 126 29.22 27.64 -28.03
CA GLY A 126 28.59 26.32 -27.78
C GLY A 126 27.84 25.60 -28.91
N VAL A 127 28.41 25.54 -30.13
CA VAL A 127 28.26 24.46 -31.13
C VAL A 127 26.84 23.86 -31.36
N GLY A 128 26.23 24.13 -32.52
CA GLY A 128 25.00 23.45 -32.96
C GLY A 128 25.21 22.04 -33.51
N HIS A 129 24.12 21.31 -33.77
CA HIS A 129 24.11 20.15 -34.68
C HIS A 129 22.73 19.92 -35.32
N HIS A 130 22.74 19.16 -36.43
CA HIS A 130 21.66 18.96 -37.39
C HIS A 130 20.37 18.31 -36.84
N GLY A 131 19.26 18.58 -37.52
CA GLY A 131 17.99 17.88 -37.31
C GLY A 131 17.93 16.50 -37.98
N GLY A 132 16.84 15.77 -37.72
CA GLY A 132 16.56 14.47 -38.32
C GLY A 132 15.12 14.01 -38.04
N MET A 133 14.23 14.20 -39.02
CA MET A 133 12.95 13.50 -39.05
C MET A 133 13.20 12.01 -39.33
N LEU A 134 12.58 11.10 -38.59
CA LEU A 134 12.17 9.79 -39.12
C LEU A 134 10.82 9.39 -38.51
N ALA A 135 9.97 8.86 -39.37
CA ALA A 135 8.65 8.34 -39.01
C ALA A 135 8.60 6.82 -39.27
N SER A 136 7.98 6.09 -38.34
CA SER A 136 7.35 4.77 -38.52
C SER A 136 6.68 4.38 -37.20
N GLY A 137 5.59 3.62 -37.14
CA GLY A 137 4.83 2.98 -38.22
C GLY A 137 4.62 1.50 -37.94
N GLY A 138 3.38 1.09 -37.64
CA GLY A 138 3.00 -0.31 -37.35
C GLY A 138 2.64 -0.55 -35.87
N GLY A 139 1.46 -1.06 -35.50
CA GLY A 139 0.33 -1.50 -36.31
C GLY A 139 0.18 -3.03 -36.37
N GLY A 140 -0.50 -3.60 -35.38
CA GLY A 140 -0.90 -5.01 -35.32
C GLY A 140 -1.43 -5.35 -33.91
N GLY A 141 -2.49 -6.13 -33.73
CA GLY A 141 -3.30 -6.82 -34.74
C GLY A 141 -4.12 -7.97 -34.15
N PHE A 142 -4.89 -7.73 -33.08
CA PHE A 142 -5.68 -8.79 -32.44
C PHE A 142 -6.94 -9.15 -33.24
N ARG A 143 -6.97 -10.37 -33.77
CA ARG A 143 -8.19 -11.04 -34.25
C ARG A 143 -8.46 -12.28 -33.40
N SER A 144 -9.64 -12.35 -32.79
CA SER A 144 -10.32 -13.60 -32.40
C SER A 144 -11.81 -13.30 -32.36
N PHE A 145 -12.57 -13.70 -33.38
CA PHE A 145 -13.20 -15.02 -33.59
C PHE A 145 -14.64 -15.06 -33.05
N ARG A 146 -15.57 -15.14 -33.99
CA ARG A 146 -17.02 -14.99 -33.80
C ARG A 146 -17.67 -16.36 -33.63
N GLY A 147 -17.86 -16.82 -32.40
CA GLY A 147 -18.55 -18.08 -32.09
C GLY A 147 -20.06 -17.95 -32.23
N ARG A 148 -20.66 -18.53 -33.29
CA ARG A 148 -22.11 -18.49 -33.55
C ARG A 148 -22.81 -19.79 -33.13
N SER A 149 -23.87 -19.63 -32.33
CA SER A 149 -25.01 -20.53 -32.05
C SER A 149 -25.02 -21.95 -32.63
N GLY A 150 -25.25 -22.94 -31.77
CA GLY A 150 -25.80 -24.24 -32.16
C GLY A 150 -26.23 -25.08 -30.95
N ARG A 151 -27.55 -25.21 -30.70
CA ARG A 151 -28.11 -26.21 -29.78
C ARG A 151 -29.46 -26.71 -30.34
N PRO A 152 -29.63 -28.01 -30.63
CA PRO A 152 -30.84 -28.54 -31.27
C PRO A 152 -31.97 -28.83 -30.28
N GLN A 153 -33.16 -29.03 -30.82
CA GLN A 153 -34.44 -29.22 -30.12
C GLN A 153 -35.10 -30.54 -30.57
N THR A 154 -35.33 -31.47 -29.63
CA THR A 154 -36.24 -32.64 -29.70
C THR A 154 -36.25 -33.29 -28.29
N GLN A 155 -37.26 -34.02 -27.81
CA GLN A 155 -38.62 -34.29 -28.30
C GLN A 155 -39.56 -34.53 -27.09
N ALA A 156 -40.87 -34.54 -27.32
CA ALA A 156 -41.87 -34.77 -26.26
C ALA A 156 -42.11 -36.26 -25.97
N GLN A 157 -42.51 -36.58 -24.73
CA GLN A 157 -43.15 -37.86 -24.37
C GLN A 157 -44.41 -37.60 -23.55
N LYS A 158 -45.43 -38.45 -23.68
CA LYS A 158 -46.85 -38.10 -23.44
C LYS A 158 -47.59 -39.19 -22.64
N ARG A 159 -48.55 -38.75 -21.81
CA ARG A 159 -49.64 -39.50 -21.12
C ARG A 159 -49.32 -40.19 -19.79
N GLY A 160 -50.21 -40.01 -18.80
CA GLY A 160 -50.31 -40.91 -17.63
C GLY A 160 -51.16 -40.44 -16.43
N GLY A 161 -52.49 -40.31 -16.57
CA GLY A 161 -53.48 -40.52 -15.48
C GLY A 161 -53.60 -39.50 -14.31
N PRO A 162 -54.80 -39.31 -13.73
CA PRO A 162 -54.99 -38.55 -12.49
C PRO A 162 -54.84 -39.43 -11.23
N GLY A 163 -54.25 -38.88 -10.17
CA GLY A 163 -54.05 -39.58 -8.89
C GLY A 163 -54.12 -38.61 -7.70
N ASN A 164 -54.69 -39.07 -6.59
CA ASN A 164 -55.18 -38.23 -5.49
C ASN A 164 -54.14 -38.02 -4.37
N SER A 165 -54.33 -36.94 -3.60
CA SER A 165 -53.97 -36.75 -2.18
C SER A 165 -52.51 -36.95 -1.70
N GLY A 166 -51.97 -35.97 -0.97
CA GLY A 166 -51.04 -36.24 0.13
C GLY A 166 -49.60 -35.74 0.03
N ALA A 167 -49.28 -34.76 -0.82
CA ALA A 167 -47.96 -34.11 -0.79
C ALA A 167 -47.92 -33.03 0.31
N GLN A 168 -47.54 -33.40 1.54
CA GLN A 168 -47.21 -32.43 2.57
C GLN A 168 -45.93 -31.69 2.16
N ALA A 169 -46.05 -30.39 1.86
CA ALA A 169 -44.92 -29.59 1.44
C ALA A 169 -43.84 -29.58 2.54
N PRO A 170 -42.56 -29.84 2.22
CA PRO A 170 -41.48 -29.67 3.19
C PRO A 170 -41.45 -28.18 3.58
N ALA A 171 -41.41 -27.91 4.89
CA ALA A 171 -41.44 -26.55 5.40
C ALA A 171 -40.28 -25.72 4.80
N PRO A 172 -40.55 -24.66 4.01
CA PRO A 172 -39.52 -24.02 3.19
C PRO A 172 -38.53 -23.15 4.00
N GLY A 173 -38.70 -23.05 5.33
CA GLY A 173 -37.88 -22.20 6.19
C GLY A 173 -36.53 -22.80 6.59
N ALA A 174 -36.45 -24.11 6.85
CA ALA A 174 -35.24 -24.72 7.41
C ALA A 174 -34.08 -24.75 6.40
N SER A 175 -34.31 -25.28 5.19
CA SER A 175 -33.26 -25.38 4.16
C SER A 175 -32.86 -24.02 3.59
N ALA A 176 -33.75 -23.02 3.59
CA ALA A 176 -33.44 -21.67 3.17
C ALA A 176 -32.51 -20.95 4.17
N LEU A 177 -32.70 -21.19 5.47
CA LEU A 177 -31.86 -20.62 6.52
C LEU A 177 -30.48 -21.30 6.55
N GLU A 178 -30.41 -22.63 6.47
CA GLU A 178 -29.13 -23.35 6.35
C GLU A 178 -28.38 -22.97 5.05
N ALA A 179 -29.08 -22.78 3.92
CA ALA A 179 -28.46 -22.33 2.68
C ALA A 179 -27.91 -20.91 2.79
N ALA A 180 -28.63 -20.00 3.45
CA ALA A 180 -28.16 -18.63 3.69
C ALA A 180 -26.93 -18.60 4.62
N GLU A 181 -26.90 -19.42 5.67
CA GLU A 181 -25.76 -19.55 6.58
C GLU A 181 -24.54 -20.16 5.88
N ALA A 182 -24.73 -21.23 5.10
CA ALA A 182 -23.67 -21.85 4.31
C ALA A 182 -23.08 -20.88 3.27
N GLU A 183 -23.92 -20.05 2.64
CA GLU A 183 -23.44 -19.04 1.70
C GLU A 183 -22.75 -17.86 2.40
N ALA A 184 -23.22 -17.42 3.57
CA ALA A 184 -22.52 -16.43 4.40
C ALA A 184 -21.11 -16.91 4.80
N LYS A 185 -21.00 -18.14 5.31
CA LYS A 185 -19.71 -18.77 5.65
C LYS A 185 -18.78 -18.90 4.44
N ARG A 186 -19.32 -19.20 3.26
CA ARG A 186 -18.55 -19.24 2.01
C ARG A 186 -18.05 -17.85 1.59
N ARG A 187 -18.85 -16.80 1.77
CA ARG A 187 -18.44 -15.41 1.52
C ARG A 187 -17.33 -14.97 2.48
N GLU A 188 -17.45 -15.29 3.77
CA GLU A 188 -16.42 -14.98 4.77
C GLU A 188 -15.08 -15.66 4.44
N ALA A 189 -15.11 -16.95 4.09
CA ALA A 189 -13.92 -17.68 3.65
C ALA A 189 -13.30 -17.07 2.36
N ALA A 190 -14.13 -16.64 1.40
CA ALA A 190 -13.67 -16.01 0.16
C ALA A 190 -13.05 -14.62 0.41
N ALA A 191 -13.67 -13.78 1.24
CA ALA A 191 -13.13 -12.48 1.63
C ALA A 191 -11.80 -12.62 2.41
N THR A 192 -11.72 -13.62 3.29
CA THR A 192 -10.50 -13.98 4.00
C THR A 192 -9.40 -14.38 3.03
N ALA A 193 -9.66 -15.33 2.11
CA ALA A 193 -8.67 -15.74 1.10
C ALA A 193 -8.24 -14.59 0.19
N ALA A 194 -9.16 -13.72 -0.23
CA ALA A 194 -8.85 -12.53 -1.03
C ALA A 194 -8.01 -11.50 -0.25
N SER A 195 -8.25 -11.31 1.06
CA SER A 195 -7.40 -10.46 1.91
C SER A 195 -5.99 -11.03 2.08
N PHE A 196 -5.83 -12.36 2.16
CA PHE A 196 -4.50 -13.00 2.19
C PHE A 196 -3.76 -12.89 0.85
N ALA A 197 -4.46 -13.01 -0.28
CA ALA A 197 -3.87 -12.76 -1.60
C ALA A 197 -3.47 -11.29 -1.79
N ALA A 198 -4.27 -10.35 -1.28
CA ALA A 198 -3.91 -8.93 -1.24
C ALA A 198 -2.73 -8.66 -0.27
N ALA A 199 -2.54 -9.50 0.75
CA ALA A 199 -1.43 -9.40 1.69
C ALA A 199 -0.08 -9.83 1.09
N GLU A 200 -0.05 -10.52 -0.06
CA GLU A 200 1.19 -10.94 -0.73
C GLU A 200 2.11 -9.76 -1.08
N VAL A 201 1.55 -8.56 -1.30
CA VAL A 201 2.31 -7.31 -1.45
C VAL A 201 1.58 -6.17 -0.74
N MET A 202 2.06 -5.80 0.44
CA MET A 202 1.57 -4.63 1.20
C MET A 202 2.69 -3.63 1.44
N GLU A 203 2.33 -2.37 1.69
CA GLU A 203 3.28 -1.33 2.08
C GLU A 203 2.66 -0.31 3.03
N GLY A 204 3.50 0.37 3.79
CA GLY A 204 3.04 1.35 4.76
C GLY A 204 4.11 2.34 5.19
N VAL A 205 3.66 3.38 5.86
CA VAL A 205 4.52 4.42 6.45
C VAL A 205 3.99 4.73 7.83
N LEU A 206 4.80 4.47 8.86
CA LEU A 206 4.43 4.72 10.26
C LEU A 206 5.44 5.65 10.94
N LEU A 207 4.97 6.41 11.93
CA LEU A 207 5.78 7.34 12.71
C LEU A 207 6.07 6.76 14.11
N LEU A 208 7.35 6.51 14.37
CA LEU A 208 7.85 6.20 15.71
C LEU A 208 8.10 7.51 16.46
N GLN A 209 7.37 7.70 17.55
CA GLN A 209 7.53 8.87 18.43
C GLN A 209 8.84 8.81 19.24
N PRO A 210 9.36 9.96 19.70
CA PRO A 210 10.46 10.00 20.64
C PRO A 210 10.17 9.15 21.88
N SER A 211 11.18 8.42 22.35
CA SER A 211 11.08 7.48 23.47
C SER A 211 12.47 7.14 24.01
N SER A 212 12.55 6.32 25.05
CA SER A 212 13.84 5.76 25.53
C SER A 212 14.59 4.92 24.48
N LEU A 213 13.92 4.53 23.38
CA LEU A 213 14.54 3.84 22.25
C LEU A 213 14.89 4.77 21.09
N PHE A 214 14.29 5.96 20.99
CA PHE A 214 14.50 6.88 19.87
C PHE A 214 14.56 8.32 20.36
N ALA A 215 15.73 8.96 20.29
CA ALA A 215 15.96 10.33 20.78
C ALA A 215 15.18 11.40 19.98
N SER A 216 14.84 11.08 18.73
CA SER A 216 14.05 11.92 17.82
C SER A 216 13.05 11.05 17.04
N PRO A 217 11.96 11.64 16.49
CA PRO A 217 10.96 10.88 15.76
C PRO A 217 11.59 10.21 14.53
N LYS A 218 11.20 8.96 14.26
CA LYS A 218 11.69 8.18 13.11
C LYS A 218 10.52 7.77 12.23
N ILE A 219 10.65 7.92 10.92
CA ILE A 219 9.65 7.46 9.95
C ILE A 219 10.06 6.07 9.49
N VAL A 220 9.21 5.07 9.62
CA VAL A 220 9.47 3.73 9.07
C VAL A 220 8.64 3.57 7.80
N VAL A 221 9.32 3.48 6.67
CA VAL A 221 8.74 3.03 5.41
C VAL A 221 8.90 1.52 5.36
N TRP A 222 7.83 0.77 5.12
CA TRP A 222 7.89 -0.68 5.09
C TRP A 222 7.17 -1.29 3.88
N LYS A 223 7.64 -2.48 3.47
CA LYS A 223 6.98 -3.34 2.48
C LYS A 223 6.94 -4.77 2.99
N HIS A 224 5.81 -5.44 2.80
CA HIS A 224 5.65 -6.89 2.94
C HIS A 224 5.62 -7.50 1.54
N VAL A 225 6.41 -8.55 1.33
CA VAL A 225 6.36 -9.37 0.11
C VAL A 225 6.45 -10.84 0.51
N GLU A 226 5.44 -11.61 0.09
CA GLU A 226 5.22 -13.01 0.49
C GLU A 226 5.16 -13.17 2.02
N SER A 227 6.23 -13.66 2.66
CA SER A 227 6.32 -13.79 4.12
C SER A 227 7.49 -13.00 4.73
N ILE A 228 7.97 -11.96 4.03
CA ILE A 228 9.12 -11.15 4.44
C ILE A 228 8.78 -9.67 4.44
N SER A 229 9.03 -9.04 5.59
CA SER A 229 8.92 -7.60 5.79
C SER A 229 10.28 -6.93 5.67
N TYR A 230 10.30 -5.81 4.95
CA TYR A 230 11.45 -4.93 4.77
C TYR A 230 11.09 -3.55 5.32
N ALA A 231 11.80 -3.11 6.36
CA ALA A 231 11.57 -1.83 7.02
C ALA A 231 12.80 -0.93 6.86
N LEU A 232 12.64 0.19 6.16
CA LEU A 232 13.62 1.28 6.13
C LEU A 232 13.24 2.30 7.20
N ILE A 233 14.17 2.58 8.11
CA ILE A 233 13.98 3.54 9.20
C ILE A 233 14.69 4.84 8.79
N CYS A 234 13.92 5.90 8.64
CA CYS A 234 14.34 7.23 8.22
C CYS A 234 14.27 8.24 9.37
N GLY A 235 15.01 9.33 9.28
CA GLY A 235 14.81 10.51 10.13
C GLY A 235 13.52 11.26 9.75
N ALA A 236 13.03 12.11 10.65
CA ALA A 236 11.79 12.87 10.47
C ALA A 236 11.77 13.85 9.26
N VAL A 237 12.94 14.14 8.66
CA VAL A 237 13.09 15.08 7.52
C VAL A 237 13.52 14.39 6.22
N ASP A 238 13.71 13.07 6.23
CA ASP A 238 14.10 12.33 5.03
C ASP A 238 12.94 12.19 4.04
N ASN A 239 13.28 12.09 2.76
CA ASN A 239 12.28 11.97 1.71
C ASN A 239 11.68 10.55 1.66
N VAL A 240 10.46 10.41 2.19
CA VAL A 240 9.68 9.16 2.23
C VAL A 240 9.52 8.51 0.85
N LEU A 241 9.35 9.30 -0.22
CA LEU A 241 9.21 8.78 -1.58
C LEU A 241 10.53 8.16 -2.09
N LEU A 242 11.68 8.73 -1.74
CA LEU A 242 12.98 8.11 -2.02
C LEU A 242 13.13 6.81 -1.23
N GLY A 243 12.69 6.75 0.03
CA GLY A 243 12.68 5.53 0.84
C GLY A 243 11.82 4.42 0.25
N ALA A 244 10.62 4.74 -0.21
CA ALA A 244 9.70 3.78 -0.85
C ALA A 244 10.23 3.28 -2.22
N ASN A 245 10.81 4.19 -3.02
CA ASN A 245 11.47 3.84 -4.29
C ASN A 245 12.70 2.94 -4.04
N PHE A 246 13.53 3.27 -3.06
CA PHE A 246 14.66 2.43 -2.62
C PHE A 246 14.17 1.03 -2.23
N LEU A 247 13.18 0.89 -1.35
CA LEU A 247 12.68 -0.42 -0.94
C LEU A 247 12.14 -1.24 -2.12
N THR A 248 11.44 -0.61 -3.05
CA THR A 248 10.95 -1.26 -4.28
C THR A 248 12.11 -1.82 -5.10
N LEU A 249 13.14 -1.01 -5.38
CA LEU A 249 14.32 -1.42 -6.13
C LEU A 249 15.14 -2.49 -5.38
N PHE A 250 15.28 -2.34 -4.07
CA PHE A 250 16.03 -3.23 -3.19
C PHE A 250 15.43 -4.64 -3.16
N VAL A 251 14.13 -4.77 -2.91
CA VAL A 251 13.43 -6.07 -2.89
C VAL A 251 13.51 -6.76 -4.25
N HIS A 252 13.29 -6.04 -5.36
CA HIS A 252 13.46 -6.60 -6.70
C HIS A 252 14.91 -7.05 -6.98
N CYS A 253 15.92 -6.28 -6.56
CA CYS A 253 17.32 -6.67 -6.74
C CYS A 253 17.66 -7.92 -5.93
N LEU A 254 17.20 -8.02 -4.67
CA LEU A 254 17.39 -9.23 -3.87
C LEU A 254 16.73 -10.44 -4.55
N ALA A 255 15.45 -10.34 -4.93
CA ALA A 255 14.76 -11.43 -5.63
C ALA A 255 15.54 -11.92 -6.87
N GLU A 256 16.04 -11.00 -7.72
CA GLU A 256 16.88 -11.35 -8.87
C GLU A 256 18.22 -12.03 -8.48
N CYS A 257 18.84 -11.63 -7.38
CA CYS A 257 20.11 -12.21 -6.90
C CYS A 257 19.94 -13.60 -6.25
N PHE A 258 18.74 -13.95 -5.79
CA PHE A 258 18.43 -15.23 -5.17
C PHE A 258 17.70 -16.20 -6.13
N ALA A 259 16.97 -15.70 -7.13
CA ALA A 259 16.26 -16.49 -8.16
C ALA A 259 17.15 -17.34 -9.11
N THR A 260 18.46 -17.42 -8.86
CA THR A 260 19.35 -18.32 -9.61
C THR A 260 19.13 -19.78 -9.21
N ASP A 261 18.71 -20.03 -7.96
CA ASP A 261 18.36 -21.35 -7.46
C ASP A 261 16.92 -21.66 -7.87
N LYS A 262 16.74 -22.51 -8.88
CA LYS A 262 15.40 -22.93 -9.35
C LYS A 262 14.70 -23.70 -8.24
N ILE A 263 13.44 -23.34 -7.98
CA ILE A 263 12.57 -23.80 -6.88
C ILE A 263 12.86 -23.08 -5.56
N ILE A 264 12.18 -21.95 -5.36
CA ILE A 264 12.16 -21.22 -4.09
C ILE A 264 10.73 -21.30 -3.54
N SER A 265 10.56 -22.06 -2.45
CA SER A 265 9.46 -21.81 -1.52
C SER A 265 9.84 -20.62 -0.64
N THR A 266 8.89 -19.80 -0.21
CA THR A 266 9.17 -18.60 0.61
C THR A 266 9.99 -18.92 1.88
N GLN A 267 9.82 -20.11 2.46
CA GLN A 267 10.62 -20.59 3.60
C GLN A 267 12.11 -20.79 3.25
N LEU A 268 12.42 -21.21 2.01
CA LEU A 268 13.80 -21.25 1.49
C LEU A 268 14.36 -19.84 1.32
N PHE A 269 13.56 -18.86 0.92
CA PHE A 269 14.04 -17.49 0.70
C PHE A 269 14.49 -16.80 2.00
N ALA A 270 13.75 -16.96 3.09
CA ALA A 270 14.17 -16.46 4.41
C ALA A 270 15.49 -17.11 4.88
N GLN A 271 15.67 -18.42 4.64
CA GLN A 271 16.91 -19.14 4.92
C GLN A 271 18.07 -18.70 4.00
N GLN A 272 17.80 -18.39 2.73
CA GLN A 272 18.76 -17.85 1.79
C GLN A 272 19.25 -16.46 2.20
N LEU A 273 18.36 -15.56 2.67
CA LEU A 273 18.75 -14.24 3.19
C LEU A 273 19.66 -14.37 4.43
N LEU A 274 19.31 -15.25 5.37
CA LEU A 274 20.11 -15.55 6.56
C LEU A 274 21.50 -16.12 6.22
N SER A 275 21.60 -16.98 5.20
CA SER A 275 22.85 -17.66 4.82
C SER A 275 23.75 -16.84 3.90
N ARG A 276 23.24 -15.82 3.21
CA ARG A 276 24.01 -14.94 2.30
C ARG A 276 23.83 -13.44 2.62
N PRO A 277 24.16 -12.97 3.85
CA PRO A 277 24.04 -11.56 4.23
C PRO A 277 25.01 -10.65 3.45
N ASP A 278 26.07 -11.22 2.89
CA ASP A 278 27.02 -10.57 2.00
C ASP A 278 26.37 -10.04 0.70
N ILE A 279 25.36 -10.73 0.18
CA ILE A 279 24.60 -10.27 -0.99
C ILE A 279 23.70 -9.10 -0.61
N ILE A 280 23.09 -9.15 0.58
CA ILE A 280 22.29 -8.05 1.12
C ILE A 280 23.17 -6.80 1.26
N LEU A 281 24.36 -6.95 1.84
CA LEU A 281 25.36 -5.88 1.96
C LEU A 281 25.84 -5.36 0.60
N LEU A 282 26.04 -6.23 -0.39
CA LEU A 282 26.43 -5.82 -1.74
C LEU A 282 25.34 -4.98 -2.43
N VAL A 283 24.07 -5.39 -2.33
CA VAL A 283 22.95 -4.62 -2.89
C VAL A 283 22.79 -3.28 -2.14
N LEU A 284 22.92 -3.28 -0.82
CA LEU A 284 22.92 -2.04 -0.01
C LEU A 284 24.05 -1.09 -0.40
N HIS A 285 25.26 -1.59 -0.63
CA HIS A 285 26.40 -0.78 -1.07
C HIS A 285 26.13 -0.02 -2.38
N PHE A 286 25.38 -0.61 -3.32
CA PHE A 286 25.04 0.04 -4.59
C PHE A 286 23.76 0.91 -4.56
N LEU A 287 22.76 0.56 -3.75
CA LEU A 287 21.46 1.25 -3.73
C LEU A 287 21.29 2.26 -2.59
N LEU A 288 22.08 2.13 -1.51
CA LEU A 288 22.01 2.92 -0.29
C LEU A 288 23.43 3.13 0.31
N PRO A 289 24.37 3.72 -0.46
CA PRO A 289 25.77 3.84 -0.05
C PRO A 289 25.88 4.64 1.25
N GLY A 290 26.40 3.99 2.31
CA GLY A 290 26.51 4.61 3.63
C GLY A 290 25.17 5.11 4.20
N GLY A 291 24.03 4.48 3.87
CA GLY A 291 22.73 4.94 4.35
C GLY A 291 22.16 6.16 3.62
N GLN A 292 22.80 6.64 2.54
CA GLN A 292 22.34 7.80 1.80
C GLN A 292 21.24 7.43 0.81
N LEU A 293 20.06 8.06 0.94
CA LEU A 293 18.99 7.90 -0.04
C LEU A 293 19.34 8.59 -1.35
N LEU A 294 19.38 7.80 -2.42
CA LEU A 294 19.63 8.29 -3.77
C LEU A 294 18.33 8.40 -4.56
N PHE A 295 18.20 9.46 -5.37
CA PHE A 295 17.24 9.44 -6.46
C PHE A 295 17.79 8.52 -7.56
N ILE A 296 17.13 7.38 -7.74
CA ILE A 296 17.45 6.37 -8.75
C ILE A 296 16.29 6.29 -9.74
N ASN A 297 16.54 6.76 -10.97
CA ASN A 297 15.59 6.66 -12.08
C ASN A 297 15.71 5.31 -12.82
N GLY A 298 14.85 5.09 -13.83
CA GLY A 298 14.79 3.81 -14.55
C GLY A 298 16.05 3.42 -15.35
N SER A 299 16.88 4.37 -15.79
CA SER A 299 18.15 4.04 -16.47
C SER A 299 19.27 3.76 -15.47
N GLN A 300 19.33 4.53 -14.38
CA GLN A 300 20.24 4.30 -13.25
C GLN A 300 19.96 2.94 -12.58
N ALA A 301 18.70 2.58 -12.37
CA ALA A 301 18.31 1.28 -11.80
C ALA A 301 18.84 0.11 -12.65
N LYS A 302 18.69 0.17 -13.98
CA LYS A 302 19.23 -0.84 -14.90
C LYS A 302 20.76 -0.92 -14.84
N PHE A 303 21.44 0.23 -14.79
CA PHE A 303 22.90 0.29 -14.67
C PHE A 303 23.40 -0.29 -13.34
N LEU A 304 22.77 0.08 -12.21
CA LEU A 304 23.12 -0.42 -10.88
C LEU A 304 22.88 -1.94 -10.77
N LYS A 305 21.76 -2.46 -11.30
CA LYS A 305 21.53 -3.91 -11.43
C LYS A 305 22.64 -4.61 -12.21
N GLY A 306 23.09 -4.03 -13.31
CA GLY A 306 24.24 -4.53 -14.08
C GLY A 306 25.53 -4.60 -13.25
N LYS A 307 25.82 -3.56 -12.45
CA LYS A 307 26.98 -3.53 -11.54
C LYS A 307 26.88 -4.55 -10.41
N ILE A 308 25.71 -4.69 -9.79
CA ILE A 308 25.44 -5.69 -8.74
C ILE A 308 25.69 -7.09 -9.30
N LYS A 309 25.13 -7.42 -10.47
CA LYS A 309 25.34 -8.72 -11.12
C LYS A 309 26.81 -8.99 -11.43
N ALA A 310 27.52 -8.02 -12.03
CA ALA A 310 28.94 -8.17 -12.33
C ALA A 310 29.79 -8.41 -11.07
N ALA A 311 29.48 -7.74 -9.96
CA ALA A 311 30.15 -7.94 -8.68
C ALA A 311 29.82 -9.30 -8.03
N LEU A 312 28.59 -9.80 -8.19
CA LEU A 312 28.22 -11.16 -7.76
C LEU A 312 28.93 -12.25 -8.56
N ASP A 313 29.08 -12.06 -9.86
CA ASP A 313 29.76 -13.04 -10.71
C ASP A 313 31.28 -13.04 -10.47
N GLN A 314 31.89 -11.88 -10.18
CA GLN A 314 33.28 -11.79 -9.71
C GLN A 314 33.53 -12.48 -8.36
N LYS A 315 32.53 -12.59 -7.49
CA LYS A 315 32.64 -13.27 -6.20
C LYS A 315 32.59 -14.81 -6.29
N LYS A 316 32.20 -15.36 -7.44
CA LYS A 316 32.07 -16.81 -7.66
C LYS A 316 33.33 -17.44 -8.29
N GLY A 317 34.30 -16.63 -8.71
CA GLY A 317 35.60 -17.06 -9.24
C GLY A 317 36.70 -16.96 -8.20
#